data_AF-A0A227HM55-F1
#
_entry.id   AF-A0A227HM55-F1
#
_cell.length_a   1.000
_cell.length_b   1.000
_cell.length_c   1.000
_cell.angle_alpha   90.00
_cell.angle_beta   90.00
_cell.angle_gamma   90.00
#
_symmetry.space_group_name_H-M   'P 1'
#
loop_
_entity.id
_entity.type
_entity.pdbx_description
1 polymer ?
#
loop_
_entity_poly.entity_id
_entity_poly.type
_entity_poly.pdbx_seq_one_letter_code
_entity_poly.pdbx_strand_id
1 'polypeptide(L)' 'RIPSQRNFTVAGIFNTGSDVDGQLMIVNMADAAKLMRLPKDTVSGWRVFFSDPFMVTDFADKPMPEGWQWSDWRAQ' A
#
# COMPACT_ATOMS: atom_id res chain seq x y z
N ARG A 1 -6.93 23.04 2.20
CA ARG A 1 -7.48 21.74 1.72
C ARG A 1 -8.07 21.03 2.93
N ILE A 2 -9.34 20.61 2.92
CA ILE A 2 -9.95 19.94 4.08
C ILE A 2 -9.35 18.54 4.22
N PRO A 3 -8.78 18.17 5.38
CA PRO A 3 -8.19 16.85 5.60
C PRO A 3 -9.26 15.76 5.46
N SER A 4 -8.90 14.66 4.82
CA SER A 4 -9.77 13.47 4.76
C SER A 4 -9.56 12.68 6.04
N GLN A 5 -10.57 12.62 6.90
CA GLN A 5 -10.53 11.90 8.18
C GLN A 5 -11.81 11.11 8.39
N ARG A 6 -11.71 9.97 9.08
CA ARG A 6 -12.85 9.11 9.42
C ARG A 6 -12.54 8.30 10.69
N ASN A 7 -13.54 8.10 11.53
CA ASN A 7 -13.45 7.18 12.65
C ASN A 7 -13.55 5.73 12.15
N PHE A 8 -12.68 4.85 12.66
CA PHE A 8 -12.70 3.42 12.42
C PHE A 8 -12.98 2.66 13.72
N THR A 9 -13.59 1.48 13.60
CA THR A 9 -13.79 0.56 14.72
C THR A 9 -12.64 -0.44 14.76
N VAL A 10 -11.99 -0.59 15.90
CA VAL A 10 -10.97 -1.61 16.11
C VAL A 10 -11.64 -2.99 16.16
N ALA A 11 -11.43 -3.80 15.12
CA ALA A 11 -12.00 -5.14 15.03
C ALA A 11 -11.11 -6.23 15.65
N GLY A 12 -9.83 -5.93 15.86
CA GLY A 12 -8.85 -6.87 16.43
C GLY A 12 -7.45 -6.26 16.47
N ILE A 13 -6.52 -6.98 17.11
CA ILE A 13 -5.11 -6.64 17.21
C ILE A 13 -4.31 -7.86 16.77
N PHE A 14 -3.30 -7.66 15.93
CA PHE A 14 -2.35 -8.70 15.52
C PHE A 14 -0.98 -8.43 16.15
N ASN A 15 -0.17 -9.48 16.25
CA ASN A 15 1.21 -9.41 16.73
C ASN A 15 2.06 -10.34 15.87
N THR A 16 3.05 -9.79 15.21
CA THR A 16 4.04 -10.50 14.39
C THR A 16 5.37 -10.69 15.12
N GLY A 17 5.54 -10.05 16.28
CA GLY A 17 6.79 -10.04 17.03
C GLY A 17 7.88 -9.19 16.37
N SER A 18 7.49 -8.28 15.48
CA SER A 18 8.40 -7.43 14.70
C SER A 18 8.00 -5.96 14.80
N ASP A 19 8.91 -5.06 14.42
CA ASP A 19 8.69 -3.60 14.44
C ASP A 19 7.46 -3.14 13.64
N VAL A 20 6.99 -3.98 12.71
CA VAL A 20 5.82 -3.73 11.87
C VAL A 20 4.53 -3.58 12.70
N ASP A 21 4.47 -4.20 13.88
CA ASP A 21 3.29 -4.18 14.76
C ASP A 21 2.93 -2.76 15.25
N GLY A 22 3.91 -1.85 15.34
CA GLY A 22 3.70 -0.46 15.73
C GLY A 22 3.45 0.49 14.55
N GLN A 23 3.60 0.02 13.31
CA GLN A 23 3.66 0.87 12.12
C GLN A 23 2.48 0.65 11.17
N LEU A 24 1.87 -0.54 11.16
CA LEU A 24 0.83 -0.89 10.21
C LEU A 24 -0.52 -1.13 10.86
N MET A 25 -1.57 -0.76 10.13
CA MET A 25 -2.94 -1.16 10.40
C MET A 25 -3.55 -1.76 9.13
N ILE A 26 -4.50 -2.67 9.30
CA ILE A 26 -5.24 -3.29 8.19
C ILE A 26 -6.67 -2.79 8.23
N VAL A 27 -7.18 -2.36 7.08
CA VAL A 27 -8.56 -1.90 6.89
C VAL A 27 -9.14 -2.52 5.62
N ASN A 28 -10.46 -2.49 5.48
CA ASN A 28 -11.09 -2.89 4.22
C ASN A 28 -10.65 -1.97 3.07
N MET A 29 -10.32 -2.57 1.92
CA MET A 29 -9.80 -1.84 0.75
C MET A 29 -10.76 -0.75 0.25
N ALA A 30 -12.07 -1.00 0.23
CA ALA A 30 -13.06 -0.03 -0.23
C ALA A 30 -13.21 1.15 0.73
N ASP A 31 -13.04 0.92 2.04
CA ASP A 31 -13.09 1.99 3.04
C ASP A 31 -11.83 2.86 2.99
N ALA A 32 -10.66 2.26 2.77
CA ALA A 32 -9.42 2.99 2.51
C ALA A 32 -9.52 3.85 1.23
N ALA A 33 -10.05 3.29 0.13
CA ALA A 33 -10.22 4.01 -1.13
C ALA A 33 -11.10 5.27 -0.96
N LYS A 34 -12.20 5.16 -0.21
CA LYS A 34 -13.05 6.31 0.12
C LYS A 34 -12.31 7.38 0.94
N LEU A 35 -11.53 6.96 1.94
CA LEU A 35 -10.74 7.87 2.77
C LEU A 35 -9.69 8.61 1.92
N MET A 36 -9.04 7.89 0.99
CA MET A 36 -8.05 8.43 0.04
C MET A 36 -8.69 9.22 -1.12
N ARG A 37 -10.02 9.25 -1.20
CA ARG A 37 -10.81 9.89 -2.27
C ARG A 37 -10.46 9.35 -3.67
N LEU A 38 -10.16 8.06 -3.75
CA LEU A 38 -9.97 7.39 -5.03
C LEU A 38 -11.33 7.27 -5.75
N PRO A 39 -11.36 7.34 -7.09
CA PRO A 39 -12.56 7.02 -7.86
C PRO A 39 -13.07 5.62 -7.55
N LYS A 40 -14.37 5.39 -7.77
CA LYS A 40 -14.98 4.08 -7.59
C LYS A 40 -14.26 3.06 -8.48
N ASP A 41 -14.07 1.84 -7.96
CA ASP A 41 -13.47 0.71 -8.67
C ASP A 41 -12.00 0.96 -9.09
N THR A 42 -11.28 1.81 -8.35
CA THR A 42 -9.83 2.03 -8.51
C THR A 42 -9.05 1.61 -7.28
N VAL A 43 -7.76 1.29 -7.47
CA VAL A 43 -6.79 0.96 -6.41
C VAL A 43 -5.59 1.89 -6.51
N SER A 44 -4.82 2.02 -5.43
CA SER A 44 -3.58 2.80 -5.43
C SER A 44 -2.49 2.18 -6.32
N GLY A 45 -2.54 0.86 -6.53
CA GLY A 45 -1.58 0.13 -7.34
C GLY A 45 -1.67 -1.38 -7.12
N TRP A 46 -0.70 -2.10 -7.69
CA TRP A 46 -0.57 -3.55 -7.57
C TRP A 46 0.57 -3.89 -6.61
N ARG A 47 0.27 -4.66 -5.55
CA ARG A 47 1.31 -5.23 -4.69
C ARG A 47 1.83 -6.51 -5.33
N VAL A 48 3.10 -6.48 -5.75
CA VAL A 48 3.79 -7.62 -6.34
C VAL A 48 4.62 -8.34 -5.28
N PHE A 49 4.72 -9.66 -5.40
CA PHE A 49 5.58 -10.50 -4.58
C PHE A 49 6.58 -11.22 -5.48
N PHE A 50 7.85 -11.16 -5.11
CA PHE A 50 8.92 -11.88 -5.78
C PHE A 50 9.35 -13.08 -4.95
N SER A 51 9.79 -14.14 -5.63
CA SER A 51 10.48 -15.26 -4.96
C SER A 51 11.78 -14.81 -4.30
N ASP A 52 12.46 -13.84 -4.90
CA ASP A 52 13.61 -13.14 -4.33
C ASP A 52 13.30 -11.63 -4.24
N PRO A 53 13.16 -11.06 -3.02
CA PRO A 53 12.81 -9.65 -2.83
C PRO A 53 13.92 -8.68 -3.25
N PHE A 54 15.15 -9.13 -3.47
CA PHE A 54 16.25 -8.27 -3.94
C PHE A 54 16.20 -8.01 -5.44
N MET A 55 15.43 -8.79 -6.21
CA MET A 55 15.23 -8.56 -7.64
C MET A 55 14.51 -7.25 -7.96
N VAL A 56 13.98 -6.52 -6.97
CA VAL A 56 13.32 -5.21 -7.18
C VAL A 56 14.21 -4.21 -7.91
N THR A 57 15.54 -4.31 -7.78
CA THR A 57 16.51 -3.49 -8.55
C THR A 57 16.38 -3.72 -10.05
N ASP A 58 16.22 -4.98 -10.46
CA ASP A 58 16.22 -5.39 -11.86
C ASP A 58 14.92 -4.97 -12.57
N PHE A 59 13.87 -4.67 -11.80
CA PHE A 59 12.58 -4.20 -12.31
C PHE A 59 12.42 -2.69 -12.25
N ALA A 60 13.21 -1.99 -11.42
CA ALA A 60 13.10 -0.54 -11.27
C ALA A 60 13.36 0.22 -12.58
N ASP A 61 14.27 -0.27 -13.43
CA ASP A 61 14.65 0.37 -14.69
C ASP A 61 13.93 -0.21 -15.91
N LYS A 62 13.03 -1.19 -15.73
CA LYS A 62 12.31 -1.79 -16.87
C LYS A 62 11.27 -0.83 -17.42
N PRO A 63 11.10 -0.78 -18.75
CA PRO A 63 10.05 0.03 -19.35
C PRO A 63 8.67 -0.43 -18.87
N MET A 64 7.86 0.53 -18.46
CA MET A 64 6.49 0.32 -17.99
C MET A 64 5.50 0.97 -18.96
N PRO A 65 4.24 0.50 -19.00
CA PRO A 65 3.21 1.18 -19.76
C PRO A 65 3.06 2.64 -19.33
N GLU A 66 2.57 3.49 -20.23
CA GLU A 66 2.40 4.90 -19.94
C GLU A 66 1.53 5.13 -18.69
N GLY A 67 1.99 6.03 -17.82
CA GLY A 67 1.31 6.39 -16.57
C GLY A 67 1.55 5.44 -15.39
N TRP A 68 2.28 4.34 -15.58
CA TRP A 68 2.65 3.44 -14.50
C TRP A 68 3.93 3.89 -13.80
N GLN A 69 3.99 3.66 -12.50
CA GLN A 69 5.14 3.99 -11.66
C GLN A 69 5.56 2.76 -10.86
N TRP A 70 6.87 2.55 -10.79
CA TRP A 70 7.48 1.54 -9.92
C TRP A 70 7.77 2.14 -8.55
N SER A 71 7.47 1.40 -7.48
CA SER A 71 7.86 1.71 -6.12
C SER A 71 8.19 0.42 -5.39
N ASP A 72 9.24 0.44 -4.58
CA ASP A 72 9.65 -0.68 -3.73
C ASP A 72 10.04 -0.20 -2.34
N TRP A 73 10.31 -1.15 -1.45
CA TRP A 73 10.54 -0.91 -0.02
C TRP A 73 11.78 -0.07 0.29
N ARG A 74 12.68 0.17 -0.69
CA ARG A 74 13.88 1.01 -0.51
C ARG A 74 13.57 2.49 -0.59
N ALA A 75 12.44 2.87 -1.18
CA ALA A 75 11.95 4.24 -1.21
C ALA A 75 11.29 4.58 0.14
N GLN A 76 12.11 4.77 1.18
CA GLN A 76 11.70 5.41 2.43
C GLN A 76 11.75 6.93 2.30
#